data_AF-A0A815TKM4-F1
#
_entry.id   AF-A0A815TKM4-F1
#
_cell.length_a   1.000
_cell.length_b   1.000
_cell.length_c   1.000
_cell.angle_alpha   90.00
_cell.angle_beta   90.00
_cell.angle_gamma   90.00
#
_symmetry.space_group_name_H-M   'P 1'
#
loop_
_entity.id
_entity.type
_entity.pdbx_description
1 polymer ?
#
loop_
_entity_poly.entity_id
_entity_poly.type
_entity_poly.pdbx_seq_one_letter_code
_entity_poly.pdbx_strand_id
1 'polypeptide(L)'
;MYTQLLKKALLEIEDDDRKFLKDLAEYCREQDDILEDQIKQVENEYRNHTPIWCYTAETFIYPMLNRGLRLMDINIILKMGFFIRHLHQHIQNLYHKQQPENMNTATPFKVYRDQGLALEDFEKMKNSINQLMSFNNFLSTSLNQNISFQKFARPAAFNDPNKVGILFIMTIDPDVCTKSKIPFADVSQVGFFEGQEAEILFTTHTIFRIDKIQRVHDDHTGRLWEVKLTLVGNDNHELNKLTAHLRQEFNWTTGWSRLGHILLKVGEPAKAEQLYQILLEKASSDKERSDYSHQLDWVYRSMGEYSKALSSYERSLEIRKIALPPNHPDLATSYNNIGMVYNKMGEHSKALSLYERSLEIRKIALPPNHPDLAGPYNNIGMVYNRMGEYSKALSSYERSLEIRKIALPPNHSNLAIFYNNIGLVYSHMGEYSKALSMYERSLEILKIALPPNHPDLASSYNNIGSVYDNMGEYSKALRYCEKAQEIFKKSLPSNHPHITLVKRNIENVKKRM
;
A
#
# COMPACT_ATOMS: atom_id res chain seq x y z
N MET A 1 1.32 7.84 -4.72
CA MET A 1 1.10 6.59 -5.47
C MET A 1 -0.07 5.77 -4.92
N TYR A 2 -0.11 5.47 -3.61
CA TYR A 2 -1.17 4.63 -3.00
C TYR A 2 -2.51 5.33 -2.80
N THR A 3 -2.63 6.62 -3.12
CA THR A 3 -3.76 7.48 -2.77
C THR A 3 -5.09 7.01 -3.38
N GLN A 4 -5.08 6.53 -4.63
CA GLN A 4 -6.30 5.98 -5.23
C GLN A 4 -6.73 4.65 -4.62
N LEU A 5 -5.76 3.80 -4.27
CA LEU A 5 -6.03 2.53 -3.61
C LEU A 5 -6.51 2.76 -2.18
N LEU A 6 -5.97 3.78 -1.52
CA LEU A 6 -6.41 4.23 -0.21
C LEU A 6 -7.85 4.73 -0.28
N LYS A 7 -8.20 5.60 -1.25
CA LYS A 7 -9.59 5.99 -1.53
C LYS A 7 -10.49 4.77 -1.65
N LYS A 8 -10.10 3.83 -2.51
CA LYS A 8 -10.88 2.63 -2.80
C LYS A 8 -11.05 1.76 -1.55
N ALA A 9 -10.00 1.58 -0.77
CA ALA A 9 -10.05 0.84 0.49
C ALA A 9 -11.00 1.51 1.49
N LEU A 10 -10.93 2.84 1.63
CA LEU A 10 -11.80 3.61 2.53
C LEU A 10 -13.27 3.55 2.12
N LEU A 11 -13.56 3.61 0.82
CA LEU A 11 -14.94 3.59 0.31
C LEU A 11 -15.56 2.18 0.27
N GLU A 12 -14.74 1.12 0.29
CA GLU A 12 -15.20 -0.28 0.37
C GLU A 12 -15.58 -0.73 1.79
N ILE A 13 -15.22 0.05 2.81
CA ILE A 13 -15.52 -0.30 4.21
C ILE A 13 -17.00 -0.09 4.46
N GLU A 14 -17.69 -1.18 4.78
CA GLU A 14 -19.09 -1.16 5.22
C GLU A 14 -19.14 -1.18 6.74
N ASP A 15 -19.50 -0.04 7.33
CA ASP A 15 -19.79 0.08 8.76
C ASP A 15 -21.32 0.22 8.99
N ASP A 16 -21.81 -0.18 10.17
CA ASP A 16 -23.20 0.02 10.59
C ASP A 16 -23.45 1.50 10.90
N ASP A 17 -24.06 2.20 9.93
CA ASP A 17 -24.35 3.63 10.00
C ASP A 17 -25.19 4.03 11.23
N ARG A 18 -25.90 3.08 11.87
CA ARG A 18 -26.78 3.35 13.02
C ARG A 18 -26.05 3.54 14.34
N LYS A 19 -24.82 3.02 14.50
CA LYS A 19 -24.07 3.10 15.75
C LYS A 19 -23.08 4.27 15.80
N PHE A 20 -22.82 4.86 14.64
CA PHE A 20 -21.68 5.73 14.44
C PHE A 20 -21.71 7.04 15.26
N LEU A 21 -22.83 7.77 15.28
CA LEU A 21 -22.93 9.07 15.96
C LEU A 21 -22.53 8.95 17.43
N LYS A 22 -22.92 7.83 18.05
CA LYS A 22 -22.56 7.50 19.43
C LYS A 22 -21.07 7.22 19.57
N ASP A 23 -20.48 6.41 18.69
CA ASP A 23 -19.05 6.08 18.72
C ASP A 23 -18.17 7.32 18.47
N LEU A 24 -18.61 8.26 17.62
CA LEU A 24 -17.94 9.56 17.42
C LEU A 24 -18.07 10.46 18.65
N ALA A 25 -19.26 10.55 19.24
CA ALA A 25 -19.46 11.34 20.45
C ALA A 25 -18.66 10.79 21.63
N GLU A 26 -18.63 9.47 21.82
CA GLU A 26 -17.78 8.79 22.81
C GLU A 26 -16.30 9.08 22.56
N TYR A 27 -15.83 9.04 21.31
CA TYR A 27 -14.46 9.43 21.00
C TYR A 27 -14.13 10.87 21.36
N CYS A 28 -15.02 11.79 21.01
CA CYS A 28 -14.80 13.19 21.30
C CYS A 28 -14.72 13.41 22.81
N ARG A 29 -15.51 12.67 23.61
CA ARG A 29 -15.42 12.70 25.09
C ARG A 29 -14.12 12.13 25.63
N GLU A 30 -13.46 11.24 24.89
CA GLU A 30 -12.13 10.69 25.24
C GLU A 30 -10.98 11.65 24.88
N GLN A 31 -11.24 12.75 24.17
CA GLN A 31 -10.21 13.76 23.85
C GLN A 31 -10.30 14.94 24.84
N ASP A 32 -9.19 15.24 25.52
CA ASP A 32 -9.12 16.27 26.57
C ASP A 32 -9.42 17.71 26.07
N ASP A 33 -9.40 17.93 24.76
CA ASP A 33 -9.51 19.24 24.10
C ASP A 33 -10.90 19.56 23.52
N ILE A 34 -11.89 18.68 23.70
CA ILE A 34 -13.24 18.86 23.13
C ILE A 34 -14.27 19.06 24.24
N LEU A 35 -15.00 20.17 24.18
CA LEU A 35 -16.05 20.49 25.16
C LEU A 35 -17.33 19.70 24.87
N GLU A 36 -18.04 19.23 25.91
CA GLU A 36 -19.31 18.49 25.76
C GLU A 36 -20.37 19.26 24.95
N ASP A 37 -20.36 20.59 25.01
CA ASP A 37 -21.26 21.43 24.21
C ASP A 37 -20.94 21.36 22.70
N GLN A 38 -19.67 21.23 22.32
CA GLN A 38 -19.26 21.01 20.93
C GLN A 38 -19.69 19.62 20.44
N ILE A 39 -19.68 18.61 21.32
CA ILE A 39 -20.12 17.25 21.01
C ILE A 39 -21.63 17.22 20.76
N LYS A 40 -22.43 17.84 21.63
CA LYS A 40 -23.88 17.98 21.45
C LYS A 40 -24.23 18.78 20.20
N GLN A 41 -23.44 19.83 19.91
CA GLN A 41 -23.59 20.61 18.69
C GLN A 41 -23.38 19.72 17.46
N VAL A 42 -22.32 18.92 17.40
CA VAL A 42 -22.07 17.97 16.31
C VAL A 42 -23.18 16.93 16.17
N GLU A 43 -23.65 16.34 17.28
CA GLU A 43 -24.74 15.37 17.27
C GLU A 43 -26.03 15.97 16.70
N ASN A 44 -26.33 17.23 17.03
CA ASN A 44 -27.52 17.93 16.56
C ASN A 44 -27.35 18.40 15.10
N GLU A 45 -26.20 18.96 14.76
CA GLU A 45 -25.88 19.44 13.42
C GLU A 45 -25.88 18.31 12.40
N TYR A 46 -25.25 17.18 12.70
CA TYR A 46 -25.18 16.04 11.79
C TYR A 46 -26.55 15.38 11.56
N ARG A 47 -27.48 15.45 12.53
CA ARG A 47 -28.86 14.95 12.35
C ARG A 47 -29.70 15.87 11.47
N ASN A 48 -29.42 17.17 11.48
CA ASN A 48 -30.27 18.18 10.83
C ASN A 48 -29.69 18.71 9.50
N HIS A 49 -28.41 18.45 9.22
CA HIS A 49 -27.72 18.98 8.05
C HIS A 49 -27.09 17.87 7.20
N THR A 50 -26.76 18.23 5.96
CA THR A 50 -26.11 17.29 5.04
C THR A 50 -24.63 17.11 5.36
N PRO A 51 -23.98 16.02 4.91
CA PRO A 51 -22.54 15.82 5.09
C PRO A 51 -21.68 16.96 4.51
N ILE A 52 -22.12 17.58 3.40
CA ILE A 52 -21.40 18.69 2.77
C ILE A 52 -21.43 19.90 3.70
N TRP A 53 -22.62 20.28 4.18
CA TRP A 53 -22.78 21.37 5.13
C TRP A 53 -21.89 21.16 6.36
N CYS A 54 -21.95 19.97 6.97
CA CYS A 54 -21.17 19.62 8.15
C CYS A 54 -19.65 19.72 7.92
N TYR A 55 -19.18 19.37 6.71
CA TYR A 55 -17.77 19.47 6.35
C TYR A 55 -17.32 20.91 6.07
N THR A 56 -18.17 21.72 5.44
CA THR A 56 -17.84 23.11 5.09
C THR A 56 -18.03 24.11 6.23
N ALA A 57 -18.78 23.73 7.27
CA ALA A 57 -18.96 24.55 8.46
C ALA A 57 -17.68 24.60 9.31
N GLU A 58 -17.48 25.71 10.04
CA GLU A 58 -16.40 25.87 11.03
C GLU A 58 -16.66 25.03 12.31
N THR A 59 -17.00 23.76 12.11
CA THR A 59 -17.27 22.78 13.16
C THR A 59 -16.04 21.93 13.41
N PHE A 60 -16.07 21.12 14.48
CA PHE A 60 -14.99 20.19 14.81
C PHE A 60 -14.80 19.07 13.75
N ILE A 61 -15.80 18.78 12.92
CA ILE A 61 -15.73 17.71 11.89
C ILE A 61 -14.64 17.99 10.85
N TYR A 62 -14.55 19.23 10.35
CA TYR A 62 -13.56 19.61 9.35
C TYR A 62 -12.12 19.38 9.82
N PRO A 63 -11.65 19.98 10.93
CA PRO A 63 -10.27 19.80 11.38
C PRO A 63 -9.97 18.35 11.78
N MET A 64 -10.90 17.65 12.43
CA MET A 64 -10.73 16.24 12.79
C MET A 64 -10.57 15.36 11.53
N LEU A 65 -11.47 15.46 10.56
CA LEU A 65 -11.40 14.64 9.36
C LEU A 65 -10.14 14.94 8.54
N ASN A 66 -9.78 16.22 8.42
CA ASN A 66 -8.56 16.62 7.74
C ASN A 66 -7.32 16.08 8.46
N ARG A 67 -7.26 16.09 9.80
CA ARG A 67 -6.20 15.45 10.58
C ARG A 67 -6.14 13.96 10.29
N GLY A 68 -7.29 13.28 10.33
CA GLY A 68 -7.41 11.84 10.05
C GLY A 68 -6.84 11.45 8.70
N LEU A 69 -7.32 12.09 7.63
CA LEU A 69 -6.92 11.76 6.25
C LEU A 69 -5.50 12.23 5.90
N ARG A 70 -5.02 13.34 6.48
CA ARG A 70 -3.67 13.85 6.20
C ARG A 70 -2.58 13.07 6.94
N LEU A 71 -2.81 12.77 8.21
CA LEU A 71 -1.83 12.07 9.05
C LEU A 71 -2.00 10.55 9.02
N MET A 72 -3.03 10.05 8.34
CA MET A 72 -3.43 8.64 8.41
C MET A 72 -3.69 8.21 9.85
N ASP A 73 -4.39 9.05 10.62
CA ASP A 73 -4.76 8.75 12.00
C ASP A 73 -5.84 7.66 12.00
N ILE A 74 -5.44 6.46 12.40
CA ILE A 74 -6.25 5.26 12.30
C ILE A 74 -7.47 5.32 13.21
N ASN A 75 -7.35 5.95 14.38
CA ASN A 75 -8.48 6.11 15.30
C ASN A 75 -9.55 6.99 14.66
N ILE A 76 -9.15 8.14 14.09
CA ILE A 76 -10.07 9.05 13.41
C ILE A 76 -10.67 8.37 12.17
N ILE A 77 -9.87 7.68 11.35
CA ILE A 77 -10.37 7.00 10.14
C ILE A 77 -11.40 5.93 10.50
N LEU A 78 -11.12 5.07 11.49
CA LEU A 78 -12.07 4.07 12.00
C LEU A 78 -13.35 4.72 12.51
N LYS A 79 -13.19 5.82 13.25
CA LYS A 79 -14.28 6.58 13.85
C LYS A 79 -14.83 7.66 12.93
N MET A 80 -14.53 7.71 11.63
CA MET A 80 -15.15 8.65 10.69
C MET A 80 -15.37 8.04 9.29
N GLY A 81 -15.14 6.73 9.13
CA GLY A 81 -15.25 6.01 7.86
C GLY A 81 -16.58 6.24 7.15
N PHE A 82 -17.68 6.10 7.89
CA PHE A 82 -19.04 6.39 7.41
C PHE A 82 -19.20 7.83 6.86
N PHE A 83 -18.57 8.85 7.47
CA PHE A 83 -18.70 10.26 7.07
C PHE A 83 -17.92 10.47 5.79
N ILE A 84 -16.72 9.87 5.69
CA ILE A 84 -15.94 9.87 4.45
C ILE A 84 -16.79 9.31 3.31
N ARG A 85 -17.47 8.18 3.55
CA ARG A 85 -18.36 7.54 2.57
C ARG A 85 -19.57 8.42 2.23
N HIS A 86 -20.29 8.93 3.22
CA HIS A 86 -21.47 9.78 3.03
C HIS A 86 -21.11 11.09 2.32
N LEU A 87 -20.03 11.75 2.72
CA LEU A 87 -19.54 12.97 2.07
C LEU A 87 -19.15 12.68 0.62
N HIS A 88 -18.44 11.57 0.36
CA HIS A 88 -18.10 11.14 -0.98
C HIS A 88 -19.34 10.91 -1.86
N GLN A 89 -20.31 10.13 -1.35
CA GLN A 89 -21.56 9.83 -2.04
C GLN A 89 -22.39 11.09 -2.27
N HIS A 90 -22.46 12.00 -1.30
CA HIS A 90 -23.23 13.23 -1.44
C HIS A 90 -22.62 14.15 -2.50
N ILE A 91 -21.29 14.34 -2.50
CA ILE A 91 -20.59 15.08 -3.56
C ILE A 91 -20.82 14.41 -4.91
N GLN A 92 -20.72 13.09 -5.00
CA GLN A 92 -20.93 12.36 -6.26
C GLN A 92 -22.37 12.49 -6.78
N ASN A 93 -23.37 12.41 -5.90
CA ASN A 93 -24.77 12.59 -6.28
C ASN A 93 -25.03 14.01 -6.77
N LEU A 94 -24.44 15.01 -6.11
CA LEU A 94 -24.57 16.41 -6.51
C LEU A 94 -23.85 16.66 -7.85
N TYR A 95 -22.66 16.10 -8.04
CA TYR A 95 -21.94 16.11 -9.32
C TYR A 95 -22.82 15.60 -10.47
N HIS A 96 -23.45 14.43 -10.30
CA HIS A 96 -24.32 13.86 -11.33
C HIS A 96 -25.57 14.72 -11.60
N LYS A 97 -26.16 15.32 -10.57
CA LYS A 97 -27.31 16.26 -10.74
C LYS A 97 -26.91 17.55 -11.46
N GLN A 98 -25.67 18.02 -11.22
CA GLN A 98 -25.10 19.22 -11.83
C GLN A 98 -24.55 18.97 -13.24
N GLN A 99 -24.61 17.72 -13.74
CA GLN A 99 -24.34 17.37 -15.13
C GLN A 99 -25.67 17.18 -15.88
N PRO A 100 -26.28 18.23 -16.49
CA PRO A 100 -27.39 18.02 -17.41
C PRO A 100 -26.93 17.21 -18.62
N GLU A 101 -27.80 16.33 -19.10
CA GLU A 101 -27.64 15.47 -20.30
C GLU A 101 -27.36 16.21 -21.62
N ASN A 102 -27.13 17.53 -21.61
CA ASN A 102 -26.74 18.34 -22.77
C ASN A 102 -26.13 19.71 -22.36
N MET A 103 -25.23 19.75 -21.37
CA MET A 103 -24.52 20.98 -21.05
C MET A 103 -23.22 21.14 -21.88
N ASN A 104 -23.17 22.27 -22.58
CA ASN A 104 -21.97 22.90 -23.16
C ASN A 104 -20.92 23.32 -22.10
N THR A 105 -20.68 22.52 -21.06
CA THR A 105 -19.67 22.76 -20.00
C THR A 105 -18.27 22.28 -20.41
N ALA A 106 -17.89 22.47 -21.67
CA ALA A 106 -16.64 21.95 -22.25
C ALA A 106 -15.41 22.86 -22.01
N THR A 107 -15.54 23.95 -21.24
CA THR A 107 -14.45 24.91 -21.03
C THR A 107 -13.76 24.71 -19.69
N PRO A 108 -12.42 24.52 -19.67
CA PRO A 108 -11.65 24.49 -18.44
C PRO A 108 -11.87 25.76 -17.59
N PHE A 109 -11.97 25.59 -16.27
CA PHE A 109 -12.16 26.68 -15.31
C PHE A 109 -11.10 26.63 -14.20
N LYS A 110 -11.00 27.69 -13.40
CA LYS A 110 -10.03 27.79 -12.31
C LYS A 110 -10.71 27.78 -10.96
N VAL A 111 -10.11 27.07 -10.02
CA VAL A 111 -10.44 27.13 -8.60
C VAL A 111 -9.19 27.47 -7.79
N TYR A 112 -9.41 28.08 -6.64
CA TYR A 112 -8.36 28.64 -5.80
C TYR A 112 -8.40 28.01 -4.42
N ARG A 113 -7.23 27.75 -3.86
CA ARG A 113 -7.09 27.24 -2.50
C ARG A 113 -5.84 27.80 -1.87
N ASP A 114 -5.98 28.29 -0.66
CA ASP A 114 -4.85 28.68 0.17
C ASP A 114 -4.29 27.50 0.98
N GLN A 115 -3.03 27.61 1.36
CA GLN A 115 -2.39 26.68 2.27
C GLN A 115 -1.16 27.33 2.91
N GLY A 116 -1.09 27.29 4.25
CA GLY A 116 0.18 27.47 4.94
C GLY A 116 1.02 26.20 4.83
N LEU A 117 2.29 26.31 4.43
CA LEU A 117 3.20 25.18 4.27
C LEU A 117 4.49 25.43 5.06
N ALA A 118 5.00 24.41 5.74
CA ALA A 118 6.31 24.50 6.39
C ALA A 118 7.41 24.74 5.35
N LEU A 119 8.46 25.48 5.72
CA LEU A 119 9.53 25.84 4.80
C LEU A 119 10.19 24.61 4.14
N GLU A 120 10.42 23.55 4.92
CA GLU A 120 11.02 22.31 4.42
C GLU A 120 10.15 21.63 3.34
N ASP A 121 8.84 21.54 3.58
CA ASP A 121 7.90 20.95 2.64
C ASP A 121 7.76 21.80 1.37
N PHE A 122 7.85 23.12 1.51
CA PHE A 122 7.86 24.03 0.37
C PHE A 122 9.10 23.86 -0.51
N GLU A 123 10.28 23.73 0.07
CA GLU A 123 11.51 23.50 -0.69
C GLU A 123 11.50 22.13 -1.39
N LYS A 124 10.88 21.10 -0.79
CA LYS A 124 10.59 19.83 -1.50
C LYS A 124 9.65 20.04 -2.69
N MET A 125 8.61 20.84 -2.52
CA MET A 125 7.64 21.15 -3.59
C MET A 125 8.29 21.91 -4.75
N LYS A 126 9.19 22.86 -4.49
CA LYS A 126 9.95 23.60 -5.52
C LYS A 126 10.77 22.69 -6.42
N ASN A 127 11.33 21.63 -5.86
CA ASN A 127 12.11 20.63 -6.61
C ASN A 127 11.23 19.63 -7.38
N SER A 128 9.91 19.77 -7.31
CA SER A 128 8.91 18.83 -7.85
C SER A 128 8.10 19.40 -9.02
N ILE A 129 8.61 20.43 -9.72
CA ILE A 129 7.97 20.95 -10.95
C ILE A 129 7.86 19.81 -11.98
N ASN A 130 6.72 19.76 -12.67
CA ASN A 130 6.27 18.68 -13.58
C ASN A 130 6.00 17.32 -12.91
N GLN A 131 6.12 17.19 -11.58
CA GLN A 131 5.73 15.98 -10.86
C GLN A 131 4.27 16.04 -10.41
N LEU A 132 3.77 14.90 -9.93
CA LEU A 132 2.41 14.74 -9.43
C LEU A 132 2.33 15.02 -7.93
N MET A 133 1.34 15.80 -7.53
CA MET A 133 0.96 16.10 -6.16
C MET A 133 -0.44 15.55 -5.89
N SER A 134 -0.65 14.96 -4.72
CA SER A 134 -1.97 14.44 -4.31
C SER A 134 -2.50 15.17 -3.08
N PHE A 135 -3.78 15.52 -3.10
CA PHE A 135 -4.50 15.96 -1.90
C PHE A 135 -5.27 14.76 -1.33
N ASN A 136 -4.90 14.32 -0.13
CA ASN A 136 -5.48 13.13 0.50
C ASN A 136 -6.79 13.40 1.23
N ASN A 137 -7.12 14.66 1.44
CA ASN A 137 -8.35 15.13 2.06
C ASN A 137 -9.39 15.55 1.01
N PHE A 138 -10.63 15.79 1.47
CA PHE A 138 -11.62 16.49 0.66
C PHE A 138 -11.12 17.92 0.41
N LEU A 139 -11.21 18.36 -0.84
CA LEU A 139 -10.57 19.57 -1.29
C LEU A 139 -11.64 20.65 -1.49
N SER A 140 -11.88 21.43 -0.44
CA SER A 140 -12.63 22.68 -0.52
C SER A 140 -11.78 23.73 -1.24
N THR A 141 -12.40 24.44 -2.19
CA THR A 141 -11.80 25.46 -3.06
C THR A 141 -12.80 26.56 -3.38
N SER A 142 -12.32 27.77 -3.67
CA SER A 142 -13.15 28.91 -4.05
C SER A 142 -13.06 29.17 -5.55
N LEU A 143 -14.14 29.66 -6.17
CA LEU A 143 -14.10 30.25 -7.51
C LEU A 143 -13.54 31.69 -7.48
N ASN A 144 -13.40 32.29 -6.30
CA ASN A 144 -12.91 33.65 -6.13
C ASN A 144 -11.48 33.67 -5.57
N GLN A 145 -10.52 34.08 -6.41
CA GLN A 145 -9.10 34.19 -6.04
C GLN A 145 -8.86 35.07 -4.81
N ASN A 146 -9.60 36.18 -4.69
CA ASN A 146 -9.37 37.15 -3.61
C ASN A 146 -9.75 36.59 -2.25
N ILE A 147 -10.75 35.70 -2.18
CA ILE A 147 -11.16 35.07 -0.92
C ILE A 147 -10.03 34.20 -0.39
N SER A 148 -9.54 33.25 -1.21
CA SER A 148 -8.42 32.38 -0.82
C SER A 148 -7.14 33.18 -0.53
N PHE A 149 -6.85 34.20 -1.33
CA PHE A 149 -5.65 35.00 -1.16
C PHE A 149 -5.66 35.85 0.12
N GLN A 150 -6.73 36.61 0.37
CA GLN A 150 -6.78 37.57 1.48
C GLN A 150 -7.12 36.94 2.82
N LYS A 151 -8.07 35.99 2.87
CA LYS A 151 -8.55 35.46 4.14
C LYS A 151 -7.58 34.48 4.80
N PHE A 152 -6.70 33.82 4.04
CA PHE A 152 -5.94 32.70 4.59
C PHE A 152 -4.49 32.57 4.09
N ALA A 153 -4.22 32.68 2.77
CA ALA A 153 -2.84 32.57 2.27
C ALA A 153 -1.93 33.65 2.87
N ARG A 154 -2.43 34.89 2.90
CA ARG A 154 -1.74 36.04 3.49
C ARG A 154 -1.54 35.84 5.01
N PRO A 155 -2.55 35.59 5.85
CA PRO A 155 -2.34 35.27 7.27
C PRO A 155 -1.33 34.15 7.54
N ALA A 156 -1.31 33.08 6.75
CA ALA A 156 -0.34 32.00 6.94
C ALA A 156 1.12 32.46 6.77
N ALA A 157 1.37 33.36 5.82
CA ALA A 157 2.68 33.99 5.67
C ALA A 157 2.97 35.00 6.78
N PHE A 158 2.00 35.79 7.23
CA PHE A 158 2.24 36.85 8.21
C PHE A 158 2.34 36.34 9.67
N ASN A 159 1.52 35.36 10.05
CA ASN A 159 1.32 34.97 11.45
C ASN A 159 2.28 33.89 11.94
N ASP A 160 2.85 33.08 11.04
CA ASP A 160 3.77 32.01 11.39
C ASP A 160 5.11 32.21 10.66
N PRO A 161 6.21 32.52 11.37
CA PRO A 161 7.52 32.73 10.75
C PRO A 161 8.11 31.47 10.12
N ASN A 162 7.65 30.27 10.52
CA ASN A 162 8.17 28.99 10.04
C ASN A 162 7.39 28.47 8.82
N LYS A 163 6.38 29.20 8.35
CA LYS A 163 5.57 28.84 7.19
C LYS A 163 5.68 29.85 6.07
N VAL A 164 5.41 29.36 4.87
CA VAL A 164 5.12 30.16 3.68
C VAL A 164 3.64 30.07 3.36
N GLY A 165 3.07 31.16 2.86
CA GLY A 165 1.70 31.18 2.38
C GLY A 165 1.67 30.80 0.90
N ILE A 166 0.83 29.83 0.55
CA ILE A 166 0.68 29.35 -0.81
C ILE A 166 -0.75 29.62 -1.28
N LEU A 167 -0.86 30.18 -2.48
CA LEU A 167 -2.09 30.20 -3.26
C LEU A 167 -1.97 29.16 -4.39
N PHE A 168 -2.69 28.06 -4.24
CA PHE A 168 -2.88 27.11 -5.32
C PHE A 168 -3.90 27.64 -6.31
N ILE A 169 -3.51 27.68 -7.58
CA ILE A 169 -4.34 28.04 -8.73
C ILE A 169 -4.52 26.77 -9.54
N MET A 170 -5.70 26.14 -9.43
CA MET A 170 -5.96 24.83 -10.00
C MET A 170 -6.82 24.96 -11.25
N THR A 171 -6.33 24.43 -12.37
CA THR A 171 -7.08 24.36 -13.63
C THR A 171 -7.82 23.03 -13.69
N ILE A 172 -9.14 23.11 -13.82
CA ILE A 172 -10.07 21.98 -13.83
C ILE A 172 -10.62 21.83 -15.23
N ASP A 173 -10.36 20.67 -15.83
CA ASP A 173 -10.92 20.27 -17.11
C ASP A 173 -12.08 19.29 -16.88
N PRO A 174 -13.34 19.68 -17.15
CA PRO A 174 -14.50 18.80 -17.00
C PRO A 174 -14.41 17.49 -17.77
N ASP A 175 -13.71 17.46 -18.91
CA ASP A 175 -13.52 16.23 -19.71
C ASP A 175 -12.64 15.23 -18.96
N VAL A 176 -11.59 15.71 -18.31
CA VAL A 176 -10.71 14.88 -17.47
C VAL A 176 -11.49 14.30 -16.30
N CYS A 177 -12.32 15.12 -15.63
CA CYS A 177 -13.17 14.68 -14.53
C CYS A 177 -14.14 13.58 -14.97
N THR A 178 -14.78 13.75 -16.13
CA THR A 178 -15.76 12.82 -16.67
C THR A 178 -15.12 11.50 -17.08
N LYS A 179 -14.05 11.53 -17.88
CA LYS A 179 -13.31 10.32 -18.31
C LYS A 179 -12.71 9.56 -17.13
N SER A 180 -12.25 10.29 -16.12
CA SER A 180 -11.57 9.71 -14.95
C SER A 180 -12.50 9.41 -13.77
N LYS A 181 -13.79 9.73 -13.87
CA LYS A 181 -14.77 9.59 -12.78
C LYS A 181 -14.26 10.25 -11.48
N ILE A 182 -13.81 11.50 -11.57
CA ILE A 182 -13.37 12.31 -10.42
C ILE A 182 -14.55 13.20 -10.02
N PRO A 183 -15.29 12.85 -8.94
CA PRO A 183 -16.43 13.66 -8.52
C PRO A 183 -15.96 14.94 -7.84
N PHE A 184 -16.60 16.04 -8.22
CA PHE A 184 -16.56 17.35 -7.56
C PHE A 184 -17.95 17.96 -7.61
N ALA A 185 -18.27 18.93 -6.75
CA ALA A 185 -19.56 19.60 -6.83
C ALA A 185 -19.44 21.08 -6.51
N ASP A 186 -20.27 21.89 -7.15
CA ASP A 186 -20.56 23.25 -6.67
C ASP A 186 -21.44 23.12 -5.43
N VAL A 187 -20.93 23.59 -4.30
CA VAL A 187 -21.61 23.47 -3.00
C VAL A 187 -22.13 24.81 -2.49
N SER A 188 -22.15 25.85 -3.32
CA SER A 188 -22.64 27.19 -2.95
C SER A 188 -24.10 27.25 -2.48
N GLN A 189 -24.90 26.23 -2.78
CA GLN A 189 -26.33 26.12 -2.41
C GLN A 189 -26.60 25.10 -1.30
N VAL A 190 -25.59 24.36 -0.84
CA VAL A 190 -25.77 23.27 0.14
C VAL A 190 -24.70 23.22 1.23
N GLY A 191 -23.61 23.98 1.06
CA GLY A 191 -22.54 24.16 2.02
C GLY A 191 -22.90 25.22 3.07
N PHE A 192 -22.03 25.38 4.05
CA PHE A 192 -22.22 26.31 5.17
C PHE A 192 -22.29 27.77 4.72
N PHE A 193 -21.48 28.16 3.73
CA PHE A 193 -21.46 29.50 3.15
C PHE A 193 -22.55 29.69 2.09
N GLU A 194 -23.72 29.08 2.29
CA GLU A 194 -24.83 29.09 1.34
C GLU A 194 -25.17 30.52 0.90
N GLY A 195 -25.10 30.78 -0.41
CA GLY A 195 -25.35 32.10 -1.01
C GLY A 195 -24.30 33.18 -0.72
N GLN A 196 -23.23 32.86 0.04
CA GLN A 196 -22.16 33.80 0.41
C GLN A 196 -20.86 33.55 -0.34
N GLU A 197 -20.54 32.27 -0.65
CA GLU A 197 -19.31 31.89 -1.35
C GLU A 197 -19.58 30.87 -2.46
N ALA A 198 -18.92 31.09 -3.59
CA ALA A 198 -18.91 30.14 -4.70
C ALA A 198 -17.81 29.08 -4.44
N GLU A 199 -18.19 27.99 -3.78
CA GLU A 199 -17.28 26.93 -3.34
C GLU A 199 -17.42 25.68 -4.22
N ILE A 200 -16.28 25.12 -4.64
CA ILE A 200 -16.20 23.82 -5.30
C ILE A 200 -15.53 22.82 -4.36
N LEU A 201 -16.20 21.69 -4.10
CA LEU A 201 -15.72 20.64 -3.22
C LEU A 201 -15.37 19.38 -4.02
N PHE A 202 -14.10 18.93 -3.94
CA PHE A 202 -13.67 17.68 -4.54
C PHE A 202 -13.59 16.55 -3.51
N THR A 203 -13.82 15.33 -3.99
CA THR A 203 -13.60 14.12 -3.19
C THR A 203 -12.11 13.89 -2.89
N THR A 204 -11.83 13.01 -1.92
CA THR A 204 -10.45 12.68 -1.52
C THR A 204 -9.60 12.10 -2.65
N HIS A 205 -8.28 12.22 -2.48
CA HIS A 205 -7.24 11.64 -3.32
C HIS A 205 -7.24 12.16 -4.76
N THR A 206 -7.54 13.45 -4.92
CA THR A 206 -7.35 14.18 -6.18
C THR A 206 -5.87 14.42 -6.45
N ILE A 207 -5.48 14.33 -7.72
CA ILE A 207 -4.09 14.39 -8.16
C ILE A 207 -3.94 15.52 -9.16
N PHE A 208 -2.90 16.32 -8.97
CA PHE A 208 -2.56 17.46 -9.80
C PHE A 208 -1.11 17.38 -10.26
N ARG A 209 -0.80 17.96 -11.42
CA ARG A 209 0.57 18.21 -11.86
C ARG A 209 0.98 19.61 -11.42
N ILE A 210 2.21 19.75 -10.92
CA ILE A 210 2.78 21.05 -10.57
C ILE A 210 3.36 21.69 -11.83
N ASP A 211 2.68 22.68 -12.39
CA ASP A 211 3.08 23.29 -13.65
C ASP A 211 4.09 24.43 -13.44
N LYS A 212 3.82 25.27 -12.45
CA LYS A 212 4.65 26.44 -12.16
C LYS A 212 4.55 26.85 -10.70
N ILE A 213 5.67 27.28 -10.13
CA ILE A 213 5.75 27.91 -8.82
C ILE A 213 6.37 29.29 -9.01
N GLN A 214 5.71 30.34 -8.51
CA GLN A 214 6.18 31.72 -8.64
C GLN A 214 5.93 32.51 -7.37
N ARG A 215 6.83 33.45 -7.04
CA ARG A 215 6.67 34.33 -5.88
C ARG A 215 5.68 35.44 -6.21
N VAL A 216 4.89 35.84 -5.24
CA VAL A 216 4.01 37.01 -5.35
C VAL A 216 4.85 38.27 -5.16
N HIS A 217 4.90 39.14 -6.17
CA HIS A 217 5.83 40.27 -6.20
C HIS A 217 5.51 41.38 -5.17
N ASP A 218 4.24 41.55 -4.79
CA ASP A 218 3.76 42.65 -3.94
C ASP A 218 3.38 42.20 -2.50
N ASP A 219 4.05 41.16 -1.97
CA ASP A 219 3.60 40.49 -0.75
C ASP A 219 4.11 41.07 0.59
N HIS A 220 5.00 42.08 0.54
CA HIS A 220 5.75 42.70 1.65
C HIS A 220 6.52 41.76 2.60
N THR A 221 6.26 40.44 2.56
CA THR A 221 6.80 39.41 3.46
C THR A 221 7.86 38.55 2.79
N GLY A 222 7.85 38.50 1.46
CA GLY A 222 8.66 37.60 0.65
C GLY A 222 8.36 36.12 0.80
N ARG A 223 7.23 35.78 1.43
CA ARG A 223 6.85 34.42 1.82
C ARG A 223 5.51 33.99 1.23
N LEU A 224 4.98 34.73 0.26
CA LEU A 224 3.80 34.37 -0.51
C LEU A 224 4.15 33.86 -1.90
N TRP A 225 3.54 32.72 -2.26
CA TRP A 225 3.81 32.01 -3.49
C TRP A 225 2.52 31.57 -4.18
N GLU A 226 2.50 31.62 -5.50
CA GLU A 226 1.48 31.03 -6.33
C GLU A 226 1.99 29.73 -6.93
N VAL A 227 1.16 28.70 -6.85
CA VAL A 227 1.44 27.37 -7.39
C VAL A 227 0.34 27.01 -8.39
N LYS A 228 0.70 26.93 -9.66
CA LYS A 228 -0.21 26.54 -10.75
C LYS A 228 -0.25 25.03 -10.84
N LEU A 229 -1.48 24.50 -10.77
CA LEU A 229 -1.77 23.08 -10.78
C LEU A 229 -2.73 22.75 -11.90
N THR A 230 -2.52 21.61 -12.56
CA THR A 230 -3.48 21.06 -13.54
C THR A 230 -3.99 19.71 -13.05
N LEU A 231 -5.30 19.51 -13.05
CA LEU A 231 -5.91 18.24 -12.64
C LEU A 231 -5.46 17.10 -13.54
N VAL A 232 -5.08 15.96 -12.95
CA VAL A 232 -4.62 14.77 -13.68
C VAL A 232 -5.63 13.64 -13.52
N GLY A 233 -6.06 13.12 -14.67
CA GLY A 233 -6.99 12.01 -14.77
C GLY A 233 -6.39 10.63 -14.51
N ASN A 234 -7.28 9.65 -14.38
CA ASN A 234 -6.96 8.22 -14.23
C ASN A 234 -6.42 7.61 -15.52
N ASP A 235 -6.64 8.24 -16.67
CA ASP A 235 -6.11 7.87 -17.97
C ASP A 235 -4.64 8.23 -18.16
N ASN A 236 -4.08 9.07 -17.28
CA ASN A 236 -2.67 9.47 -17.33
C ASN A 236 -1.74 8.24 -17.30
N HIS A 237 -0.86 8.13 -18.30
CA HIS A 237 0.03 6.98 -18.48
C HIS A 237 0.99 6.77 -17.30
N GLU A 238 1.55 7.83 -16.72
CA GLU A 238 2.44 7.74 -15.54
C GLU A 238 1.67 7.19 -14.35
N LEU A 239 0.47 7.72 -14.09
CA LEU A 239 -0.38 7.29 -13.00
C LEU A 239 -0.87 5.84 -13.18
N ASN A 240 -1.24 5.45 -14.40
CA ASN A 240 -1.66 4.09 -14.71
C ASN A 240 -0.53 3.08 -14.56
N LYS A 241 0.67 3.39 -15.06
CA LYS A 241 1.84 2.52 -14.87
C LYS A 241 2.17 2.34 -13.39
N LEU A 242 2.09 3.42 -12.61
CA LEU A 242 2.33 3.42 -11.17
C LEU A 242 1.26 2.63 -10.38
N THR A 243 -0.01 2.71 -10.79
CA THR A 243 -1.12 2.09 -10.06
C THR A 243 -1.47 0.68 -10.52
N ALA A 244 -1.14 0.28 -11.76
CA ALA A 244 -1.49 -1.03 -12.31
C ALA A 244 -0.83 -2.19 -11.54
N HIS A 245 0.47 -2.08 -11.24
CA HIS A 245 1.18 -3.08 -10.45
C HIS A 245 0.58 -3.20 -9.04
N LEU A 246 0.30 -2.06 -8.40
CA LEU A 246 -0.31 -2.04 -7.08
C LEU A 246 -1.72 -2.62 -7.07
N ARG A 247 -2.54 -2.35 -8.10
CA ARG A 247 -3.88 -2.97 -8.21
C ARG A 247 -3.76 -4.49 -8.23
N GLN A 248 -2.85 -5.04 -9.03
CA GLN A 248 -2.59 -6.49 -9.03
C GLN A 248 -2.16 -7.01 -7.66
N GLU A 249 -1.30 -6.27 -6.96
CA GLU A 249 -0.81 -6.61 -5.62
C GLU A 249 -1.91 -6.61 -4.55
N PHE A 250 -2.94 -5.76 -4.66
CA PHE A 250 -4.03 -5.69 -3.68
C PHE A 250 -5.36 -6.29 -4.17
N ASN A 251 -5.37 -7.00 -5.29
CA ASN A 251 -6.59 -7.55 -5.88
C ASN A 251 -7.27 -8.60 -4.98
N TRP A 252 -6.52 -9.25 -4.10
CA TRP A 252 -7.02 -10.29 -3.19
C TRP A 252 -7.42 -9.77 -1.80
N THR A 253 -7.28 -8.47 -1.52
CA THR A 253 -7.71 -7.86 -0.25
C THR A 253 -8.78 -6.79 -0.49
N THR A 254 -9.68 -6.58 0.48
CA THR A 254 -10.73 -5.56 0.46
C THR A 254 -10.84 -4.87 1.81
N GLY A 255 -11.51 -3.71 1.84
CA GLY A 255 -11.84 -2.98 3.08
C GLY A 255 -10.64 -2.74 4.01
N TRP A 256 -10.81 -3.05 5.30
CA TRP A 256 -9.78 -2.90 6.33
C TRP A 256 -8.49 -3.69 6.06
N SER A 257 -8.62 -4.90 5.50
CA SER A 257 -7.46 -5.72 5.13
C SER A 257 -6.62 -5.04 4.05
N ARG A 258 -7.27 -4.43 3.05
CA ARG A 258 -6.56 -3.65 2.03
C ARG A 258 -5.87 -2.42 2.63
N LEU A 259 -6.55 -1.71 3.53
CA LEU A 259 -5.99 -0.53 4.19
C LEU A 259 -4.69 -0.87 4.94
N GLY A 260 -4.68 -1.91 5.77
CA GLY A 260 -3.48 -2.30 6.51
C GLY A 260 -2.32 -2.75 5.61
N HIS A 261 -2.60 -3.46 4.50
CA HIS A 261 -1.59 -3.81 3.50
C HIS A 261 -1.01 -2.56 2.81
N ILE A 262 -1.84 -1.56 2.50
CA ILE A 262 -1.37 -0.27 1.96
C ILE A 262 -0.48 0.44 2.97
N LEU A 263 -0.86 0.49 4.26
CA LEU A 263 -0.07 1.11 5.34
C LEU A 263 1.33 0.52 5.43
N LEU A 264 1.45 -0.80 5.32
CA LEU A 264 2.75 -1.48 5.32
C LEU A 264 3.61 -1.11 4.11
N LYS A 265 2.99 -0.93 2.94
CA LYS A 265 3.70 -0.55 1.72
C LYS A 265 4.13 0.91 1.68
N VAL A 266 3.41 1.80 2.36
CA VAL A 266 3.83 3.19 2.55
C VAL A 266 4.86 3.36 3.67
N GLY A 267 5.28 2.28 4.33
CA GLY A 267 6.29 2.31 5.38
C GLY A 267 5.75 2.72 6.75
N GLU A 268 4.46 2.47 6.99
CA GLU A 268 3.76 2.82 8.23
C GLU A 268 3.28 1.56 8.99
N PRO A 269 4.20 0.64 9.38
CA PRO A 269 3.81 -0.63 9.99
C PRO A 269 3.15 -0.47 11.36
N ALA A 270 3.53 0.55 12.14
CA ALA A 270 2.92 0.85 13.42
C ALA A 270 1.43 1.23 13.29
N LYS A 271 1.06 1.97 12.23
CA LYS A 271 -0.34 2.29 11.93
C LYS A 271 -1.11 1.05 11.49
N ALA A 272 -0.48 0.15 10.73
CA ALA A 272 -1.09 -1.11 10.36
C ALA A 272 -1.31 -2.03 11.59
N GLU A 273 -0.35 -2.08 12.53
CA GLU A 273 -0.49 -2.77 13.81
C GLU A 273 -1.67 -2.22 14.60
N GLN A 274 -1.70 -0.90 14.81
CA GLN A 274 -2.77 -0.20 15.51
C GLN A 274 -4.14 -0.52 14.91
N LEU A 275 -4.26 -0.47 13.58
CA LEU A 275 -5.48 -0.79 12.86
C LEU A 275 -5.99 -2.18 13.21
N TYR A 276 -5.15 -3.21 13.05
CA TYR A 276 -5.59 -4.58 13.26
C TYR A 276 -5.77 -4.94 14.75
N GLN A 277 -5.08 -4.28 15.68
CA GLN A 277 -5.35 -4.42 17.12
C GLN A 277 -6.76 -3.91 17.46
N ILE A 278 -7.12 -2.71 17.01
CA ILE A 278 -8.47 -2.15 17.26
C ILE A 278 -9.56 -3.03 16.61
N LEU A 279 -9.32 -3.52 15.39
CA LEU A 279 -10.26 -4.41 14.72
C LEU A 279 -10.39 -5.76 15.42
N LEU A 280 -9.30 -6.29 15.99
CA LEU A 280 -9.31 -7.52 16.77
C LEU A 280 -10.13 -7.38 18.07
N GLU A 281 -10.02 -6.24 18.75
CA GLU A 281 -10.83 -5.92 19.94
C GLU A 281 -12.32 -5.80 19.62
N LYS A 282 -12.64 -5.20 18.47
CA LYS A 282 -14.02 -5.00 17.99
C LYS A 282 -14.62 -6.22 17.30
N ALA A 283 -13.84 -7.27 17.05
CA ALA A 283 -14.28 -8.43 16.30
C ALA A 283 -15.46 -9.14 16.99
N SER A 284 -16.54 -9.30 16.24
CA SER A 284 -17.80 -9.87 16.71
C SER A 284 -17.84 -11.39 16.58
N SER A 285 -17.07 -11.93 15.64
CA SER A 285 -17.00 -13.36 15.35
C SER A 285 -15.58 -13.93 15.50
N ASP A 286 -15.48 -15.23 15.78
CA ASP A 286 -14.21 -15.95 15.85
C ASP A 286 -13.48 -15.97 14.51
N LYS A 287 -14.23 -15.94 13.40
CA LYS A 287 -13.67 -15.81 12.05
C LYS A 287 -12.95 -14.47 11.89
N GLU A 288 -13.60 -13.36 12.24
CA GLU A 288 -12.98 -12.03 12.22
C GLU A 288 -11.75 -11.96 13.11
N ARG A 289 -11.83 -12.50 14.35
CA ARG A 289 -10.67 -12.56 15.26
C ARG A 289 -9.50 -13.32 14.63
N SER A 290 -9.78 -14.45 14.01
CA SER A 290 -8.78 -15.24 13.29
C SER A 290 -8.16 -14.44 12.14
N ASP A 291 -8.97 -13.76 11.34
CA ASP A 291 -8.52 -13.02 10.16
C ASP A 291 -7.67 -11.80 10.56
N TYR A 292 -8.11 -11.01 11.54
CA TYR A 292 -7.33 -9.87 12.05
C TYR A 292 -6.04 -10.32 12.76
N SER A 293 -6.07 -11.43 13.50
CA SER A 293 -4.86 -12.02 14.10
C SER A 293 -3.86 -12.45 13.02
N HIS A 294 -4.36 -13.00 11.89
CA HIS A 294 -3.51 -13.35 10.76
C HIS A 294 -2.88 -12.11 10.11
N GLN A 295 -3.62 -11.00 9.99
CA GLN A 295 -3.05 -9.76 9.45
C GLN A 295 -2.02 -9.13 10.40
N LEU A 296 -2.24 -9.18 11.72
CA LEU A 296 -1.26 -8.73 12.72
C LEU A 296 0.06 -9.50 12.63
N ASP A 297 0.02 -10.81 12.39
CA ASP A 297 1.25 -11.55 12.11
C ASP A 297 2.02 -10.96 10.94
N TRP A 298 1.34 -10.67 9.83
CA TRP A 298 2.00 -10.15 8.64
C TRP A 298 2.70 -8.82 8.95
N VAL A 299 2.05 -7.98 9.76
CA VAL A 299 2.65 -6.75 10.32
C VAL A 299 3.89 -7.09 11.16
N TYR A 300 3.78 -7.92 12.19
CA TYR A 300 4.90 -8.25 13.07
C TYR A 300 6.09 -8.88 12.32
N ARG A 301 5.84 -9.75 11.34
CA ARG A 301 6.88 -10.34 10.50
C ARG A 301 7.58 -9.31 9.62
N SER A 302 6.84 -8.32 9.12
CA SER A 302 7.41 -7.22 8.36
C SER A 302 8.32 -6.34 9.22
N MET A 303 8.01 -6.22 10.52
CA MET A 303 8.82 -5.52 11.52
C MET A 303 9.95 -6.37 12.12
N GLY A 304 9.98 -7.68 11.84
CA GLY A 304 10.95 -8.61 12.44
C GLY A 304 10.62 -9.04 13.87
N GLU A 305 9.43 -8.73 14.37
CA GLU A 305 8.96 -9.07 15.72
C GLU A 305 8.39 -10.49 15.78
N TYR A 306 9.25 -11.49 15.54
CA TYR A 306 8.83 -12.89 15.37
C TYR A 306 8.12 -13.50 16.59
N SER A 307 8.42 -13.04 17.81
CA SER A 307 7.74 -13.50 19.04
C SER A 307 6.27 -13.06 19.10
N LYS A 308 5.97 -11.80 18.76
CA LYS A 308 4.58 -11.29 18.70
C LYS A 308 3.79 -11.95 17.56
N ALA A 309 4.44 -12.13 16.41
CA ALA A 309 3.91 -12.90 15.28
C ALA A 309 3.51 -14.32 15.70
N LEU A 310 4.40 -15.03 16.39
CA LEU A 310 4.14 -16.39 16.87
C LEU A 310 2.93 -16.45 17.81
N SER A 311 2.89 -15.59 18.83
CA SER A 311 1.76 -15.55 19.78
C SER A 311 0.42 -15.27 19.08
N SER A 312 0.41 -14.39 18.09
CA SER A 312 -0.79 -14.06 17.31
C SER A 312 -1.26 -15.26 16.47
N TYR A 313 -0.32 -15.98 15.84
CA TYR A 313 -0.67 -17.18 15.08
C TYR A 313 -1.15 -18.33 15.95
N GLU A 314 -0.52 -18.56 17.09
CA GLU A 314 -0.92 -19.62 18.02
C GLU A 314 -2.34 -19.36 18.52
N ARG A 315 -2.66 -18.11 18.89
CA ARG A 315 -4.04 -17.73 19.25
C ARG A 315 -5.03 -17.96 18.12
N SER A 316 -4.70 -17.55 16.89
CA SER A 316 -5.56 -17.79 15.72
C SER A 316 -5.75 -19.28 15.44
N LEU A 317 -4.69 -20.08 15.58
CA LEU A 317 -4.74 -21.53 15.40
C LEU A 317 -5.66 -22.17 16.45
N GLU A 318 -5.58 -21.78 17.72
CA GLU A 318 -6.46 -22.33 18.77
C GLU A 318 -7.93 -22.01 18.50
N ILE A 319 -8.25 -20.78 18.07
CA ILE A 319 -9.62 -20.41 17.65
C ILE A 319 -10.08 -21.30 16.49
N ARG A 320 -9.24 -21.49 15.47
CA ARG A 320 -9.56 -22.32 14.30
C ARG A 320 -9.72 -23.80 14.65
N LYS A 321 -8.95 -24.33 15.61
CA LYS A 321 -9.09 -25.72 16.07
C LYS A 321 -10.44 -25.96 16.74
N ILE A 322 -10.98 -24.95 17.44
CA ILE A 322 -12.32 -25.03 18.05
C ILE A 322 -13.41 -24.94 16.98
N ALA A 323 -13.22 -24.05 16.00
CA ALA A 323 -14.25 -23.74 15.01
C ALA A 323 -14.31 -24.71 13.81
N LEU A 324 -13.22 -25.43 13.50
CA LEU A 324 -13.08 -26.19 12.26
C LEU A 324 -12.76 -27.67 12.51
N PRO A 325 -13.16 -28.58 11.60
CA PRO A 325 -12.76 -29.98 11.67
C PRO A 325 -11.22 -30.15 11.65
N PRO A 326 -10.67 -31.21 12.27
CA PRO A 326 -9.21 -31.40 12.41
C PRO A 326 -8.40 -31.39 11.11
N ASN A 327 -9.01 -31.74 9.98
CA ASN A 327 -8.38 -31.79 8.66
C ASN A 327 -8.83 -30.63 7.74
N HIS A 328 -9.33 -29.53 8.30
CA HIS A 328 -9.75 -28.38 7.49
C HIS A 328 -8.54 -27.70 6.83
N PRO A 329 -8.61 -27.31 5.54
CA PRO A 329 -7.51 -26.65 4.83
C PRO A 329 -6.95 -25.39 5.52
N ASP A 330 -7.80 -24.65 6.23
CA ASP A 330 -7.38 -23.45 6.98
C ASP A 330 -6.45 -23.77 8.15
N LEU A 331 -6.57 -24.95 8.76
CA LEU A 331 -5.63 -25.41 9.78
C LEU A 331 -4.26 -25.70 9.16
N ALA A 332 -4.23 -26.29 7.96
CA ALA A 332 -2.99 -26.49 7.22
C ALA A 332 -2.29 -25.17 6.94
N THR A 333 -3.04 -24.15 6.52
CA THR A 333 -2.50 -22.79 6.30
C THR A 333 -1.93 -22.20 7.59
N SER A 334 -2.61 -22.34 8.73
CA SER A 334 -2.10 -21.89 10.03
C SER A 334 -0.81 -22.60 10.42
N TYR A 335 -0.74 -23.93 10.32
CA TYR A 335 0.48 -24.68 10.60
C TYR A 335 1.64 -24.27 9.70
N ASN A 336 1.39 -24.12 8.39
CA ASN A 336 2.41 -23.65 7.46
C ASN A 336 2.96 -22.28 7.84
N ASN A 337 2.10 -21.35 8.26
CA ASN A 337 2.54 -20.01 8.59
C ASN A 337 3.33 -19.96 9.92
N ILE A 338 2.90 -20.70 10.94
CA ILE A 338 3.67 -20.86 12.18
C ILE A 338 5.03 -21.51 11.89
N GLY A 339 5.06 -22.53 11.03
CA GLY A 339 6.31 -23.18 10.62
C GLY A 339 7.29 -22.20 9.96
N MET A 340 6.78 -21.23 9.19
CA MET A 340 7.60 -20.17 8.60
C MET A 340 8.19 -19.23 9.65
N VAL A 341 7.45 -18.90 10.70
CA VAL A 341 7.96 -18.07 11.82
C VAL A 341 9.07 -18.82 12.54
N TYR A 342 8.86 -20.08 12.94
CA TYR A 342 9.91 -20.90 13.57
C TYR A 342 11.16 -21.04 12.69
N ASN A 343 10.99 -21.23 11.37
CA ASN A 343 12.13 -21.31 10.45
C ASN A 343 12.93 -20.00 10.40
N LYS A 344 12.27 -18.84 10.49
CA LYS A 344 12.94 -17.54 10.55
C LYS A 344 13.67 -17.33 11.88
N MET A 345 13.17 -17.90 12.96
CA MET A 345 13.82 -17.92 14.28
C MET A 345 14.97 -18.93 14.38
N GLY A 346 15.21 -19.76 13.36
CA GLY A 346 16.23 -20.82 13.39
C GLY A 346 15.78 -22.13 14.06
N GLU A 347 14.52 -22.21 14.47
CA GLU A 347 13.90 -23.38 15.13
C GLU A 347 13.45 -24.42 14.08
N HIS A 348 14.43 -24.97 13.34
CA HIS A 348 14.20 -25.79 12.16
C HIS A 348 13.37 -27.05 12.42
N SER A 349 13.59 -27.74 13.55
CA SER A 349 12.84 -28.96 13.90
C SER A 349 11.34 -28.67 14.14
N LYS A 350 11.02 -27.56 14.82
CA LYS A 350 9.62 -27.13 15.04
C LYS A 350 8.97 -26.75 13.72
N ALA A 351 9.70 -26.00 12.87
CA ALA A 351 9.23 -25.63 11.55
C ALA A 351 8.90 -26.84 10.68
N LEU A 352 9.80 -27.84 10.66
CA LEU A 352 9.62 -29.07 9.90
C LEU A 352 8.35 -29.81 10.33
N SER A 353 8.16 -30.03 11.64
CA SER A 353 6.97 -30.70 12.17
C SER A 353 5.66 -30.01 11.76
N LEU A 354 5.64 -28.68 11.79
CA LEU A 354 4.46 -27.90 11.40
C LEU A 354 4.20 -27.95 9.90
N TYR A 355 5.24 -27.89 9.06
CA TYR A 355 5.08 -28.05 7.62
C TYR A 355 4.61 -29.46 7.24
N GLU A 356 5.11 -30.49 7.92
CA GLU A 356 4.68 -31.88 7.76
C GLU A 356 3.22 -32.05 8.15
N ARG A 357 2.79 -31.44 9.27
CA ARG A 357 1.38 -31.43 9.69
C ARG A 357 0.48 -30.71 8.67
N SER A 358 0.93 -29.57 8.15
CA SER A 358 0.25 -28.88 7.05
C SER A 358 0.13 -29.76 5.80
N LEU A 359 1.18 -30.50 5.45
CA LEU A 359 1.20 -31.37 4.28
C LEU A 359 0.26 -32.56 4.46
N GLU A 360 0.23 -33.17 5.66
CA GLU A 360 -0.67 -34.27 6.02
C GLU A 360 -2.13 -33.87 5.83
N ILE A 361 -2.54 -32.75 6.42
CA ILE A 361 -3.92 -32.23 6.28
C ILE A 361 -4.28 -32.00 4.81
N ARG A 362 -3.37 -31.39 4.03
CA ARG A 362 -3.61 -31.13 2.60
C ARG A 362 -3.69 -32.43 1.79
N LYS A 363 -2.91 -33.47 2.11
CA LYS A 363 -2.99 -34.77 1.45
C LYS A 363 -4.32 -35.49 1.71
N ILE A 364 -4.92 -35.28 2.89
CA ILE A 364 -6.24 -35.82 3.21
C ILE A 364 -7.33 -35.06 2.44
N ALA A 365 -7.22 -33.74 2.38
CA ALA A 365 -8.26 -32.88 1.80
C ALA A 365 -8.24 -32.76 0.27
N LEU A 366 -7.12 -33.07 -0.39
CA LEU A 366 -6.90 -32.77 -1.80
C LEU A 366 -6.49 -34.02 -2.59
N PRO A 367 -6.80 -34.08 -3.90
CA PRO A 367 -6.36 -35.18 -4.74
C PRO A 367 -4.83 -35.23 -4.85
N PRO A 368 -4.25 -36.40 -5.20
CA PRO A 368 -2.84 -36.52 -5.50
C PRO A 368 -2.40 -35.47 -6.54
N ASN A 369 -1.22 -34.89 -6.35
CA ASN A 369 -0.65 -33.86 -7.22
C ASN A 369 -1.45 -32.54 -7.32
N HIS A 370 -2.38 -32.27 -6.39
CA HIS A 370 -3.02 -30.95 -6.33
C HIS A 370 -1.97 -29.82 -6.16
N PRO A 371 -2.10 -28.68 -6.86
CA PRO A 371 -1.10 -27.60 -6.85
C PRO A 371 -0.75 -27.07 -5.44
N ASP A 372 -1.69 -27.14 -4.50
CA ASP A 372 -1.50 -26.68 -3.12
C ASP A 372 -0.61 -27.60 -2.28
N LEU A 373 -0.29 -28.80 -2.76
CA LEU A 373 0.69 -29.68 -2.13
C LEU A 373 2.13 -29.20 -2.34
N ALA A 374 2.40 -28.42 -3.39
CA ALA A 374 3.74 -27.95 -3.72
C ALA A 374 4.33 -27.01 -2.65
N GLY A 375 3.51 -26.13 -2.07
CA GLY A 375 3.96 -25.14 -1.08
C GLY A 375 4.65 -25.77 0.14
N PRO A 376 4.00 -26.70 0.86
CA PRO A 376 4.61 -27.40 1.99
C PRO A 376 5.88 -28.17 1.60
N TYR A 377 5.91 -28.87 0.46
CA TYR A 377 7.12 -29.55 -0.01
C TYR A 377 8.29 -28.59 -0.23
N ASN A 378 8.03 -27.42 -0.83
CA ASN A 378 9.05 -26.39 -0.99
C ASN A 378 9.56 -25.85 0.36
N ASN A 379 8.68 -25.67 1.33
CA ASN A 379 9.06 -25.18 2.66
C ASN A 379 9.87 -26.23 3.45
N ILE A 380 9.47 -27.49 3.36
CA ILE A 380 10.23 -28.63 3.91
C ILE A 380 11.62 -28.71 3.27
N GLY A 381 11.71 -28.60 1.94
CA GLY A 381 12.98 -28.57 1.23
C GLY A 381 13.90 -27.43 1.66
N MET A 382 13.32 -26.25 1.92
CA MET A 382 14.08 -25.11 2.45
C MET A 382 14.63 -25.36 3.84
N VAL A 383 13.87 -25.99 4.73
CA VAL A 383 14.33 -26.33 6.08
C VAL A 383 15.45 -27.35 6.01
N TYR A 384 15.30 -28.43 5.23
CA TYR A 384 16.36 -29.42 5.05
C TYR A 384 17.64 -28.81 4.45
N ASN A 385 17.53 -27.90 3.48
CA ASN A 385 18.69 -27.21 2.92
C ASN A 385 19.44 -26.39 3.99
N ARG A 386 18.70 -25.69 4.87
CA ARG A 386 19.31 -24.92 5.98
C ARG A 386 19.98 -25.82 7.02
N MET A 387 19.46 -27.02 7.21
CA MET A 387 20.05 -28.03 8.09
C MET A 387 21.24 -28.78 7.45
N GLY A 388 21.56 -28.53 6.18
CA GLY A 388 22.59 -29.25 5.43
C GLY A 388 22.17 -30.64 4.95
N GLU A 389 20.90 -31.01 5.09
CA GLU A 389 20.35 -32.30 4.64
C GLU A 389 19.98 -32.25 3.15
N TYR A 390 20.98 -32.02 2.30
CA TYR A 390 20.78 -31.67 0.89
C TYR A 390 19.98 -32.72 0.08
N SER A 391 20.18 -34.01 0.33
CA SER A 391 19.42 -35.08 -0.35
C SER A 391 17.91 -35.00 -0.07
N LYS A 392 17.51 -34.72 1.18
CA LYS A 392 16.11 -34.55 1.54
C LYS A 392 15.55 -33.23 0.99
N ALA A 393 16.39 -32.19 0.95
CA ALA A 393 16.04 -30.92 0.33
C ALA A 393 15.72 -31.07 -1.16
N LEU A 394 16.60 -31.74 -1.92
CA LEU A 394 16.40 -32.05 -3.33
C LEU A 394 15.10 -32.84 -3.55
N SER A 395 14.91 -33.94 -2.83
CA SER A 395 13.70 -34.77 -2.97
C SER A 395 12.42 -33.95 -2.75
N SER A 396 12.41 -33.06 -1.76
CA SER A 396 11.26 -32.21 -1.46
C SER A 396 11.04 -31.14 -2.53
N TYR A 397 12.09 -30.47 -3.00
CA TYR A 397 11.99 -29.47 -4.06
C TYR A 397 11.60 -30.07 -5.41
N GLU A 398 12.14 -31.23 -5.77
CA GLU A 398 11.79 -31.98 -6.98
C GLU A 398 10.32 -32.38 -6.97
N ARG A 399 9.83 -32.89 -5.82
CA ARG A 399 8.40 -33.21 -5.67
C ARG A 399 7.51 -31.98 -5.84
N SER A 400 7.91 -30.85 -5.27
CA SER A 400 7.21 -29.58 -5.45
C SER A 400 7.20 -29.12 -6.91
N LEU A 401 8.34 -29.24 -7.60
CA LEU A 401 8.47 -28.88 -9.02
C LEU A 401 7.60 -29.79 -9.91
N GLU A 402 7.57 -31.09 -9.66
CA GLU A 402 6.76 -32.06 -10.39
C GLU A 402 5.27 -31.70 -10.32
N ILE A 403 4.76 -31.45 -9.10
CA ILE A 403 3.37 -31.02 -8.87
C ILE A 403 3.05 -29.75 -9.65
N ARG A 404 3.96 -28.77 -9.66
CA ARG A 404 3.74 -27.50 -10.36
C ARG A 404 3.86 -27.61 -11.88
N LYS A 405 4.68 -28.53 -12.40
CA LYS A 405 4.75 -28.82 -13.84
C LYS A 405 3.46 -29.43 -14.38
N ILE A 406 2.75 -30.22 -13.57
CA ILE A 406 1.44 -30.76 -13.94
C ILE A 406 0.39 -29.63 -14.01
N ALA A 407 0.48 -28.67 -13.08
CA ALA A 407 -0.51 -27.63 -12.91
C ALA A 407 -0.34 -26.39 -13.82
N LEU A 408 0.88 -26.15 -14.33
CA LEU A 408 1.24 -24.90 -14.99
C LEU A 408 1.83 -25.16 -16.39
N PRO A 409 1.64 -24.21 -17.33
CA PRO A 409 2.34 -24.25 -18.62
C PRO A 409 3.87 -24.32 -18.46
N PRO A 410 4.61 -24.94 -19.39
CA PRO A 410 6.05 -25.20 -19.27
C PRO A 410 6.94 -23.98 -19.01
N ASN A 411 6.51 -22.77 -19.42
CA ASN A 411 7.24 -21.51 -19.27
C ASN A 411 6.57 -20.54 -18.29
N HIS A 412 5.71 -21.04 -17.40
CA HIS A 412 5.09 -20.19 -16.38
C HIS A 412 6.15 -19.68 -15.38
N SER A 413 6.18 -18.37 -15.12
CA SER A 413 7.19 -17.70 -14.25
C SER A 413 7.38 -18.39 -12.90
N ASN A 414 6.31 -18.80 -12.23
CA ASN A 414 6.35 -19.54 -10.96
C ASN A 414 7.22 -20.81 -10.97
N LEU A 415 7.45 -21.45 -12.12
CA LEU A 415 8.34 -22.62 -12.20
C LEU A 415 9.80 -22.25 -11.92
N ALA A 416 10.21 -21.01 -12.23
CA ALA A 416 11.58 -20.54 -12.08
C ALA A 416 12.08 -20.58 -10.63
N ILE A 417 11.18 -20.38 -9.65
CA ILE A 417 11.51 -20.41 -8.21
C ILE A 417 12.01 -21.79 -7.79
N PHE A 418 11.36 -22.86 -8.27
CA PHE A 418 11.74 -24.23 -7.89
C PHE A 418 13.08 -24.63 -8.51
N TYR A 419 13.32 -24.29 -9.77
CA TYR A 419 14.63 -24.46 -10.39
C TYR A 419 15.73 -23.70 -9.64
N ASN A 420 15.45 -22.47 -9.22
CA ASN A 420 16.39 -21.68 -8.44
C ASN A 420 16.70 -22.33 -7.08
N ASN A 421 15.70 -22.89 -6.39
CA ASN A 421 15.89 -23.57 -5.11
C ASN A 421 16.70 -24.87 -5.26
N ILE A 422 16.44 -25.66 -6.30
CA ILE A 422 17.24 -26.87 -6.61
C ILE A 422 18.69 -26.47 -6.97
N GLY A 423 18.85 -25.43 -7.79
CA GLY A 423 20.18 -24.91 -8.14
C GLY A 423 20.98 -24.45 -6.93
N LEU A 424 20.31 -23.84 -5.94
CA LEU A 424 20.93 -23.45 -4.68
C LEU A 424 21.45 -24.65 -3.89
N VAL A 425 20.66 -25.74 -3.81
CA VAL A 425 21.09 -26.96 -3.12
C VAL A 425 22.31 -27.57 -3.82
N TYR A 426 22.29 -27.70 -5.15
CA TYR A 426 23.47 -28.18 -5.89
C TYR A 426 24.69 -27.27 -5.71
N SER A 427 24.50 -25.96 -5.65
CA SER A 427 25.59 -25.01 -5.37
C SER A 427 26.18 -25.23 -3.98
N HIS A 428 25.37 -25.48 -2.95
CA HIS A 428 25.85 -25.79 -1.60
C HIS A 428 26.59 -27.13 -1.53
N MET A 429 26.21 -28.10 -2.37
CA MET A 429 26.90 -29.38 -2.52
C MET A 429 28.21 -29.29 -3.33
N GLY A 430 28.51 -28.14 -3.95
CA GLY A 430 29.65 -27.99 -4.86
C GLY A 430 29.42 -28.61 -6.25
N GLU A 431 28.19 -29.06 -6.56
CA GLU A 431 27.82 -29.62 -7.86
C GLU A 431 27.49 -28.48 -8.85
N TYR A 432 28.49 -27.64 -9.13
CA TYR A 432 28.31 -26.37 -9.84
C TYR A 432 27.72 -26.51 -11.25
N SER A 433 28.05 -27.58 -11.98
CA SER A 433 27.48 -27.84 -13.31
C SER A 433 25.97 -28.05 -13.27
N LYS A 434 25.47 -28.81 -12.28
CA LYS A 434 24.02 -29.00 -12.07
C LYS A 434 23.37 -27.72 -11.56
N ALA A 435 24.04 -26.98 -10.68
CA ALA A 435 23.56 -25.68 -10.21
C ALA A 435 23.36 -24.69 -11.37
N LEU A 436 24.35 -24.55 -12.26
CA LEU A 436 24.27 -23.72 -13.46
C LEU A 436 23.10 -24.15 -14.35
N SER A 437 22.96 -25.45 -14.64
CA SER A 437 21.86 -25.96 -15.47
C SER A 437 20.48 -25.56 -14.91
N MET A 438 20.30 -25.66 -13.59
CA MET A 438 19.05 -25.27 -12.94
C MET A 438 18.82 -23.76 -12.96
N TYR A 439 19.86 -22.96 -12.68
CA TYR A 439 19.75 -21.50 -12.72
C TYR A 439 19.53 -20.94 -14.14
N GLU A 440 20.15 -21.53 -15.15
CA GLU A 440 19.94 -21.17 -16.55
C GLU A 440 18.51 -21.47 -16.99
N ARG A 441 17.95 -22.61 -16.58
CA ARG A 441 16.54 -22.94 -16.84
C ARG A 441 15.59 -21.95 -16.16
N SER A 442 15.88 -21.56 -14.92
CA SER A 442 15.15 -20.52 -14.20
C SER A 442 15.20 -19.19 -14.97
N LEU A 443 16.38 -18.77 -15.41
CA LEU A 443 16.59 -17.53 -16.15
C LEU A 443 15.88 -17.52 -17.50
N GLU A 444 15.88 -18.65 -18.24
CA GLU A 444 15.17 -18.79 -19.51
C GLU A 444 13.66 -18.54 -19.35
N ILE A 445 13.05 -19.16 -18.35
CA ILE A 445 11.63 -18.99 -18.02
C ILE A 445 11.32 -17.52 -17.69
N LEU A 446 12.15 -16.90 -16.85
CA LEU A 446 11.95 -15.50 -16.44
C LEU A 446 12.12 -14.52 -17.61
N LYS A 447 13.04 -14.79 -18.55
CA LYS A 447 13.22 -13.94 -19.76
C LYS A 447 11.99 -13.94 -20.65
N ILE A 448 11.26 -15.06 -20.72
CA ILE A 448 10.03 -15.18 -21.50
C ILE A 448 8.88 -14.50 -20.76
N ALA A 449 8.79 -14.68 -19.44
CA ALA A 449 7.62 -14.27 -18.67
C ALA A 449 7.65 -12.83 -18.14
N LEU A 450 8.82 -12.19 -18.06
CA LEU A 450 8.99 -10.91 -17.37
C LEU A 450 9.65 -9.84 -18.25
N PRO A 451 9.38 -8.54 -17.98
CA PRO A 451 10.08 -7.45 -18.64
C PRO A 451 11.60 -7.51 -18.43
N PRO A 452 12.43 -7.02 -19.38
CA PRO A 452 13.89 -7.13 -19.33
C PRO A 452 14.58 -6.56 -18.08
N ASN A 453 13.92 -5.62 -17.39
CA ASN A 453 14.45 -4.98 -16.18
C ASN A 453 13.80 -5.49 -14.89
N HIS A 454 13.11 -6.65 -14.90
CA HIS A 454 12.49 -7.17 -13.70
C HIS A 454 13.54 -7.62 -12.66
N PRO A 455 13.40 -7.29 -11.35
CA PRO A 455 14.34 -7.67 -10.30
C PRO A 455 14.66 -9.18 -10.25
N ASP A 456 13.69 -10.04 -10.54
CA ASP A 456 13.91 -11.49 -10.53
C ASP A 456 14.95 -11.97 -11.56
N LEU A 457 15.04 -11.30 -12.73
CA LEU A 457 16.09 -11.59 -13.70
C LEU A 457 17.47 -11.28 -13.11
N ALA A 458 17.59 -10.18 -12.38
CA ALA A 458 18.83 -9.79 -11.72
C ALA A 458 19.24 -10.80 -10.63
N SER A 459 18.27 -11.28 -9.84
CA SER A 459 18.53 -12.34 -8.85
C SER A 459 19.08 -13.61 -9.51
N SER A 460 18.51 -14.07 -10.62
CA SER A 460 19.02 -15.23 -11.36
C SER A 460 20.42 -15.00 -11.95
N TYR A 461 20.67 -13.83 -12.55
CA TYR A 461 22.02 -13.48 -13.02
C TYR A 461 23.05 -13.47 -11.88
N ASN A 462 22.69 -12.91 -10.72
CA ASN A 462 23.57 -12.91 -9.55
C ASN A 462 23.87 -14.31 -9.03
N ASN A 463 22.89 -15.22 -9.02
CA ASN A 463 23.10 -16.61 -8.59
C ASN A 463 24.06 -17.35 -9.53
N ILE A 464 23.90 -17.19 -10.86
CA ILE A 464 24.84 -17.74 -11.84
C ILE A 464 26.25 -17.14 -11.65
N GLY A 465 26.34 -15.82 -11.43
CA GLY A 465 27.60 -15.15 -11.15
C GLY A 465 28.29 -15.70 -9.90
N SER A 466 27.54 -15.96 -8.83
CA SER A 466 28.05 -16.57 -7.60
C SER A 466 28.57 -17.99 -7.82
N VAL A 467 27.93 -18.79 -8.69
CA VAL A 467 28.43 -20.14 -9.02
C VAL A 467 29.74 -20.06 -9.79
N TYR A 468 29.86 -19.16 -10.77
CA TYR A 468 31.12 -18.95 -11.48
C TYR A 468 32.24 -18.44 -10.58
N ASP A 469 31.94 -17.57 -9.60
CA ASP A 469 32.91 -17.12 -8.60
C ASP A 469 33.43 -18.32 -7.78
N ASN A 470 32.53 -19.19 -7.32
CA ASN A 470 32.91 -20.40 -6.59
C ASN A 470 33.71 -21.41 -7.44
N MET A 471 33.54 -21.39 -8.76
CA MET A 471 34.35 -22.19 -9.71
C MET A 471 35.71 -21.56 -10.02
N GLY A 472 35.99 -20.33 -9.56
CA GLY A 472 37.19 -19.57 -9.94
C GLY A 472 37.12 -18.95 -11.33
N GLU A 473 35.97 -18.99 -12.00
CA GLU A 473 35.76 -18.36 -13.32
C GLU A 473 35.38 -16.87 -13.17
N TYR A 474 36.28 -16.10 -12.55
CA TYR A 474 36.01 -14.73 -12.09
C TYR A 474 35.55 -13.77 -13.20
N SER A 475 36.09 -13.90 -14.43
CA SER A 475 35.66 -13.08 -15.57
C SER A 475 34.18 -13.30 -15.94
N LYS A 476 33.70 -14.56 -15.88
CA LYS A 476 32.28 -14.86 -16.10
C LYS A 476 31.47 -14.36 -14.91
N ALA A 477 31.91 -14.64 -13.69
CA ALA A 477 31.24 -14.18 -12.47
C ALA A 477 30.98 -12.66 -12.51
N LEU A 478 32.01 -11.87 -12.85
CA LEU A 478 31.93 -10.42 -12.94
C LEU A 478 30.88 -9.98 -13.96
N ARG A 479 30.90 -10.55 -15.17
CA ARG A 479 29.94 -10.22 -16.23
C ARG A 479 28.49 -10.46 -15.79
N TYR A 480 28.22 -11.58 -15.10
CA TYR A 480 26.89 -11.91 -14.60
C TYR A 480 26.45 -10.98 -13.46
N CYS A 481 27.33 -10.69 -12.51
CA CYS A 481 27.05 -9.77 -11.40
C CYS A 481 26.83 -8.33 -11.89
N GLU A 482 27.60 -7.85 -12.87
CA GLU A 482 27.41 -6.52 -13.47
C GLU A 482 26.05 -6.41 -14.17
N LYS A 483 25.62 -7.47 -14.88
CA LYS A 483 24.29 -7.51 -15.49
C LYS A 483 23.17 -7.46 -14.45
N ALA A 484 23.32 -8.18 -13.34
CA ALA A 484 22.38 -8.11 -12.21
C ALA A 484 22.32 -6.69 -11.63
N GLN A 485 23.47 -6.02 -11.46
CA GLN A 485 23.53 -4.66 -10.92
C GLN A 485 22.81 -3.66 -11.84
N GLU A 486 23.01 -3.76 -13.15
CA GLU A 486 22.36 -2.89 -14.14
C GLU A 486 20.83 -2.95 -14.01
N ILE A 487 20.28 -4.16 -13.90
CA ILE A 487 18.84 -4.39 -13.79
C ILE A 487 18.31 -3.89 -12.45
N PHE A 488 18.98 -4.21 -11.32
CA PHE A 488 18.53 -3.74 -10.01
C PHE A 488 18.53 -2.21 -9.90
N LYS A 489 19.54 -1.53 -10.43
CA LYS A 489 19.59 -0.05 -10.43
C LYS A 489 18.43 0.59 -11.21
N LYS A 490 17.94 -0.08 -12.26
CA LYS A 490 16.80 0.40 -13.07
C LYS A 490 15.43 0.09 -12.46
N SER A 491 15.36 -0.87 -11.54
CA SER A 491 14.08 -1.41 -11.04
C SER A 491 13.81 -1.15 -9.57
N LEU A 492 14.84 -0.87 -8.78
CA LEU A 492 14.74 -0.71 -7.34
C LEU A 492 15.25 0.66 -6.88
N PRO A 493 14.74 1.20 -5.75
CA PRO A 493 15.31 2.38 -5.12
C PRO A 493 16.81 2.21 -4.83
N SER A 494 17.56 3.32 -4.86
CA SER A 494 19.02 3.33 -4.75
C SER A 494 19.56 2.72 -3.44
N ASN A 495 18.75 2.67 -2.38
CA ASN A 495 19.06 2.10 -1.07
C ASN A 495 18.64 0.63 -0.90
N HIS A 496 18.14 -0.04 -1.95
CA HIS A 496 17.62 -1.40 -1.81
C HIS A 496 18.73 -2.43 -1.45
N PRO A 497 18.52 -3.33 -0.46
CA PRO A 497 19.53 -4.29 -0.01
C PRO A 497 20.15 -5.16 -1.12
N HIS A 498 19.36 -5.56 -2.12
CA HIS A 498 19.86 -6.31 -3.28
C HIS A 498 20.93 -5.57 -4.10
N ILE A 499 20.84 -4.24 -4.25
CA ILE A 499 21.87 -3.46 -4.94
C ILE A 499 23.18 -3.54 -4.14
N THR A 500 23.09 -3.42 -2.81
CA THR A 500 24.24 -3.53 -1.91
C THR A 500 24.87 -4.92 -1.95
N LEU A 501 24.06 -5.98 -1.99
CA LEU A 501 24.53 -7.36 -2.10
C LEU A 501 25.32 -7.58 -3.40
N VAL A 502 24.77 -7.18 -4.55
CA VAL A 502 25.45 -7.36 -5.85
C VAL A 502 26.74 -6.54 -5.92
N LYS A 503 26.76 -5.32 -5.37
CA LYS A 503 28.00 -4.52 -5.27
C LYS A 503 29.08 -5.28 -4.49
N ARG A 504 28.74 -5.84 -3.34
CA ARG A 504 29.65 -6.66 -2.54
C ARG A 504 30.18 -7.86 -3.33
N ASN A 505 29.30 -8.56 -4.06
CA ASN A 505 29.72 -9.69 -4.89
C ASN A 505 30.71 -9.27 -5.99
N ILE A 506 30.44 -8.15 -6.68
CA ILE A 506 31.37 -7.58 -7.67
C ILE A 506 32.71 -7.24 -7.05
N GLU A 507 32.73 -6.58 -5.89
CA GLU A 507 33.96 -6.23 -5.18
C GLU A 507 34.76 -7.46 -4.76
N ASN A 508 34.08 -8.50 -4.26
CA ASN A 508 34.73 -9.76 -3.88
C ASN A 508 35.35 -10.48 -5.08
N VAL A 509 34.62 -10.58 -6.19
CA VAL A 509 35.15 -11.17 -7.44
C VAL A 509 36.38 -10.38 -7.90
N LYS A 510 36.30 -9.05 -7.94
CA LYS A 510 37.44 -8.18 -8.34
C LYS A 510 38.66 -8.31 -7.44
N LYS A 511 38.48 -8.64 -6.16
CA LYS A 511 39.61 -8.87 -5.23
C LYS A 511 40.30 -10.23 -5.45
N ARG A 512 39.61 -11.20 -6.05
CA ARG A 512 40.12 -12.55 -6.30
C ARG A 512 40.70 -12.73 -7.71
N MET A 513 40.34 -11.84 -8.64
CA MET A 513 41.01 -11.65 -9.93
C MET A 513 42.40 -11.06 -9.72
#